data_AF-A0A7C5CK40-F1
#
_entry.id   AF-A0A7C5CK40-F1
#
_cell.length_a   1.000
_cell.length_b   1.000
_cell.length_c   1.000
_cell.angle_alpha   90.00
_cell.angle_beta   90.00
_cell.angle_gamma   90.00
#
_symmetry.space_group_name_H-M   'P 1'
#
loop_
_entity.id
_entity.type
_entity.pdbx_description
1 polymer ?
#
loop_
_entity_poly.entity_id
_entity_poly.type
_entity_poly.pdbx_seq_one_letter_code
_entity_poly.pdbx_strand_id
1 'polypeptide(L)'
;MGDVLVERLSPSVDVDSIIIPINSTGHILIPDFYRYLDKSIKDLLTTFIESFRGELPAGYILEIKGLKSLKARAIYYVTISKEVNPTTYNIDDLRLYYRNTIRRARGSGMHSIALAPPFTNSKSALESIIRALIKEVRPHVDFFDKVYLLYYSALVRDLIMSNLELLKPL
;
A
#
# COMPACT_ATOMS: atom_id res chain seq x y z
N MET A 1 10.60 -6.83 18.99
CA MET A 1 9.72 -5.74 18.59
C MET A 1 10.09 -5.41 17.16
N GLY A 2 9.16 -5.49 16.21
CA GLY A 2 9.47 -5.15 14.82
C GLY A 2 9.81 -3.67 14.68
N ASP A 3 10.81 -3.35 13.87
CA ASP A 3 11.21 -1.96 13.65
C ASP A 3 10.22 -1.27 12.72
N VAL A 4 9.63 -0.15 13.17
CA VAL A 4 8.80 0.70 12.31
C VAL A 4 9.64 1.85 11.78
N LEU A 5 9.74 1.94 10.46
CA LEU A 5 10.54 2.94 9.75
C LEU A 5 9.61 3.82 8.90
N VAL A 6 9.90 5.12 8.86
CA VAL A 6 9.20 6.08 7.99
C VAL A 6 10.14 6.47 6.86
N GLU A 7 9.88 5.96 5.66
CA GLU A 7 10.81 6.09 4.53
C GLU A 7 10.16 6.67 3.28
N ARG A 8 10.97 7.34 2.47
CA ARG A 8 10.51 7.85 1.17
C ARG A 8 10.23 6.67 0.26
N LEU A 9 9.13 6.71 -0.47
CA LEU A 9 8.83 5.76 -1.54
C LEU A 9 9.95 5.78 -2.58
N SER A 10 10.73 4.70 -2.62
CA SER A 10 11.96 4.57 -3.41
C SER A 10 12.16 3.13 -3.86
N PRO A 11 12.77 2.89 -5.05
CA PRO A 11 13.14 1.55 -5.50
C PRO A 11 14.22 0.89 -4.63
N SER A 12 14.90 1.67 -3.78
CA SER A 12 15.95 1.19 -2.89
C SER A 12 15.45 0.56 -1.60
N VAL A 13 14.15 0.66 -1.28
CA VAL A 13 13.57 0.08 -0.06
C VAL A 13 13.68 -1.44 -0.16
N ASP A 14 14.50 -2.02 0.72
CA ASP A 14 14.75 -3.46 0.80
C ASP A 14 13.75 -4.09 1.77
N VAL A 15 12.74 -4.73 1.20
CA VAL A 15 11.55 -5.23 1.90
C VAL A 15 10.99 -6.45 1.18
N ASP A 16 10.41 -7.41 1.89
CA ASP A 16 9.85 -8.59 1.22
C ASP A 16 8.61 -8.23 0.40
N SER A 17 7.77 -7.33 0.91
CA SER A 17 6.51 -6.97 0.28
C SER A 17 6.17 -5.49 0.35
N ILE A 18 5.57 -4.96 -0.72
CA ILE A 18 5.00 -3.60 -0.77
C ILE A 18 3.51 -3.69 -1.05
N ILE A 19 2.68 -2.97 -0.28
CA ILE A 19 1.25 -2.79 -0.57
C ILE A 19 1.05 -1.49 -1.33
N ILE A 20 0.44 -1.59 -2.50
CA ILE A 20 0.15 -0.44 -3.38
C ILE A 20 -1.37 -0.35 -3.63
N PRO A 21 -2.03 0.74 -3.24
CA PRO A 21 -3.45 0.94 -3.53
C PRO A 21 -3.68 1.26 -5.01
N ILE A 22 -4.65 0.57 -5.59
CA ILE A 22 -5.15 0.79 -6.95
C ILE A 22 -6.66 1.01 -6.94
N ASN A 23 -7.22 1.54 -8.02
CA ASN A 23 -8.65 1.51 -8.27
C ASN A 23 -9.06 0.24 -9.05
N SER A 24 -10.34 0.11 -9.38
CA SER A 24 -10.89 -1.03 -10.13
C SER A 24 -10.36 -1.14 -11.56
N THR A 25 -9.89 -0.05 -12.17
CA THR A 25 -9.26 -0.08 -13.49
C THR A 25 -7.74 -0.30 -13.41
N GLY A 26 -7.21 -0.65 -12.23
CA GLY A 26 -5.79 -0.88 -11.99
C GLY A 26 -4.91 0.36 -12.05
N HIS A 27 -5.50 1.55 -12.03
CA HIS A 27 -4.76 2.80 -11.85
C HIS A 27 -4.17 2.86 -10.44
N ILE A 28 -2.90 3.19 -10.34
CA ILE A 28 -2.17 3.29 -9.09
C ILE A 28 -2.46 4.62 -8.46
N LEU A 29 -3.00 4.56 -7.24
CA LEU A 29 -3.43 5.74 -6.49
C LEU A 29 -2.27 6.40 -5.74
N ILE A 30 -1.04 6.22 -6.24
CA ILE A 30 0.18 6.88 -5.77
C ILE A 30 0.94 7.32 -7.03
N PRO A 31 0.70 8.55 -7.53
CA PRO A 31 1.23 8.99 -8.82
C PRO A 31 2.75 8.81 -8.98
N ASP A 32 3.52 9.08 -7.92
CA ASP A 32 4.97 8.95 -7.92
C ASP A 32 5.46 7.50 -8.09
N PHE A 33 4.64 6.51 -7.76
CA PHE A 33 5.02 5.10 -7.89
C PHE A 33 5.21 4.67 -9.34
N TYR A 34 4.50 5.30 -10.29
CA TYR A 34 4.62 5.01 -11.73
C TYR A 34 6.03 5.20 -12.29
N ARG A 35 6.87 6.00 -11.64
CA ARG A 35 8.26 6.25 -12.05
C ARG A 35 9.17 5.06 -11.80
N TYR A 36 8.76 4.16 -10.91
CA TYR A 36 9.54 2.99 -10.52
C TYR A 36 9.08 1.71 -11.21
N LEU A 37 7.99 1.78 -11.99
CA LEU A 37 7.48 0.65 -12.73
C LEU A 37 8.14 0.58 -14.10
N ASP A 38 8.81 -0.53 -14.36
CA ASP A 38 9.20 -0.88 -15.71
C ASP A 38 7.98 -1.21 -16.59
N LYS A 39 8.23 -1.29 -17.90
CA LYS A 39 7.17 -1.59 -18.88
C LYS A 39 6.50 -2.94 -18.61
N SER A 40 7.25 -3.94 -18.14
CA SER A 40 6.71 -5.29 -17.93
C SER A 40 5.62 -5.33 -16.85
N ILE A 41 5.78 -4.54 -15.78
CA ILE A 41 4.76 -4.41 -14.73
C ILE A 41 3.49 -3.75 -15.27
N LYS A 42 3.63 -2.70 -16.08
CA LYS A 42 2.49 -1.99 -16.68
C LYS A 42 1.72 -2.90 -17.64
N ASP A 43 2.44 -3.67 -18.45
CA ASP A 43 1.85 -4.64 -19.37
C ASP A 43 1.15 -5.78 -18.61
N LEU A 44 1.75 -6.28 -17.52
CA LEU A 44 1.14 -7.27 -16.62
C LEU A 44 -0.14 -6.78 -15.98
N LEU A 45 -0.13 -5.55 -15.43
CA LEU A 45 -1.32 -4.93 -14.86
C LEU A 45 -2.43 -4.85 -15.90
N THR A 46 -2.12 -4.32 -17.09
CA THR A 46 -3.07 -4.17 -18.20
C THR A 46 -3.69 -5.52 -18.59
N THR A 47 -2.86 -6.52 -18.86
CA THR A 47 -3.29 -7.88 -19.22
C THR A 47 -4.19 -8.49 -18.14
N PHE A 48 -3.84 -8.25 -16.87
CA PHE A 48 -4.61 -8.77 -15.75
C PHE A 48 -5.99 -8.11 -15.67
N ILE A 49 -6.06 -6.79 -15.80
CA ILE A 49 -7.32 -6.03 -15.77
C ILE A 49 -8.24 -6.45 -16.93
N GLU A 50 -7.68 -6.71 -18.12
CA GLU A 50 -8.43 -7.21 -19.27
C GLU A 50 -9.08 -8.58 -18.98
N SER A 51 -8.42 -9.46 -18.21
CA SER A 51 -9.00 -10.75 -17.79
C SER A 51 -10.22 -10.59 -16.87
N PHE A 52 -10.38 -9.41 -16.24
CA PHE A 52 -11.55 -9.02 -15.43
C PHE A 52 -12.54 -8.16 -16.21
N ARG A 53 -12.54 -8.23 -17.56
CA ARG A 53 -13.39 -7.38 -18.43
C ARG A 53 -13.19 -5.88 -18.18
N GLY A 54 -12.01 -5.49 -17.74
CA GLY A 54 -11.66 -4.09 -17.48
C GLY A 54 -11.89 -3.60 -16.05
N GLU A 55 -12.47 -4.41 -15.15
CA GLU A 55 -12.81 -3.95 -13.79
C GLU A 55 -12.50 -4.99 -12.70
N LEU A 56 -11.56 -4.66 -11.82
CA LEU A 56 -11.19 -5.44 -10.64
C LEU A 56 -12.22 -5.26 -9.51
N PRO A 57 -12.59 -6.33 -8.79
CA PRO A 57 -13.45 -6.24 -7.62
C PRO A 57 -12.83 -5.40 -6.49
N ALA A 58 -13.66 -4.68 -5.74
CA ALA A 58 -13.20 -4.01 -4.53
C ALA A 58 -12.62 -5.01 -3.52
N GLY A 59 -11.48 -4.68 -2.91
CA GLY A 59 -10.72 -5.55 -2.03
C GLY A 59 -9.93 -6.65 -2.74
N TYR A 60 -9.94 -6.71 -4.08
CA TYR A 60 -9.11 -7.66 -4.82
C TYR A 60 -7.62 -7.37 -4.58
N ILE A 61 -6.84 -8.44 -4.39
CA ILE A 61 -5.40 -8.38 -4.16
C ILE A 61 -4.68 -9.09 -5.32
N LEU A 62 -4.03 -8.30 -6.17
CA LEU A 62 -3.14 -8.80 -7.21
C LEU A 62 -1.70 -8.84 -6.68
N GLU A 63 -1.07 -10.00 -6.76
CA GLU A 63 0.30 -10.23 -6.30
C GLU A 63 1.24 -10.39 -7.50
N ILE A 64 2.26 -9.54 -7.59
CA ILE A 64 3.30 -9.62 -8.64
C ILE A 64 4.66 -9.83 -7.96
N LYS A 65 5.42 -10.83 -8.41
CA LYS A 65 6.73 -11.22 -7.85
C LYS A 65 7.86 -11.02 -8.86
N GLY A 66 9.09 -10.99 -8.36
CA GLY A 66 10.30 -11.08 -9.19
C GLY A 66 10.57 -9.82 -10.01
N LEU A 67 10.24 -8.65 -9.46
CA LEU A 67 10.41 -7.37 -10.12
C LEU A 67 11.88 -6.96 -10.10
N LYS A 68 12.47 -6.71 -11.28
CA LYS A 68 13.87 -6.27 -11.36
C LYS A 68 14.05 -4.79 -11.00
N SER A 69 13.00 -4.00 -11.12
CA SER A 69 13.00 -2.55 -10.92
C SER A 69 12.91 -2.12 -9.45
N LEU A 70 12.58 -3.04 -8.55
CA LEU A 70 12.44 -2.81 -7.11
C LEU A 70 13.18 -3.91 -6.35
N LYS A 71 13.75 -3.58 -5.18
CA LYS A 71 14.32 -4.62 -4.30
C LYS A 71 13.27 -5.51 -3.65
N ALA A 72 11.99 -5.18 -3.77
CA ALA A 72 10.92 -5.95 -3.17
C ALA A 72 10.70 -7.31 -3.83
N ARG A 73 10.52 -8.37 -3.02
CA ARG A 73 10.24 -9.72 -3.54
C ARG A 73 8.84 -9.80 -4.16
N ALA A 74 7.88 -9.08 -3.60
CA ALA A 74 6.51 -9.00 -4.09
C ALA A 74 5.89 -7.60 -3.96
N ILE A 75 4.99 -7.25 -4.88
CA ILE A 75 4.02 -6.15 -4.71
C ILE A 75 2.62 -6.75 -4.61
N TYR A 76 1.85 -6.27 -3.64
CA TYR A 76 0.42 -6.47 -3.53
C TYR A 76 -0.32 -5.22 -3.98
N TYR A 77 -0.91 -5.26 -5.18
CA TYR A 77 -1.82 -4.23 -5.65
C TYR A 77 -3.21 -4.51 -5.08
N VAL A 78 -3.71 -3.61 -4.25
CA VAL A 78 -4.99 -3.75 -3.56
C VAL A 78 -6.03 -2.78 -4.13
N THR A 79 -7.16 -3.30 -4.58
CA THR A 79 -8.25 -2.50 -5.15
C THR A 79 -9.04 -1.82 -4.04
N ILE A 80 -8.85 -0.52 -3.86
CA ILE A 80 -9.44 0.25 -2.74
C ILE A 80 -10.59 1.17 -3.15
N SER A 81 -10.86 1.29 -4.44
CA SER A 81 -11.97 2.09 -4.97
C SER A 81 -12.47 1.53 -6.29
N LYS A 82 -13.77 1.66 -6.54
CA LYS A 82 -14.39 1.43 -7.86
C LYS A 82 -14.33 2.65 -8.77
N GLU A 83 -14.09 3.83 -8.20
CA GLU A 83 -14.00 5.07 -8.95
C GLU A 83 -12.66 5.16 -9.66
N VAL A 84 -12.66 5.65 -10.90
CA VAL A 84 -11.42 5.83 -11.66
C VAL A 84 -10.52 6.89 -11.00
N ASN A 85 -11.11 7.99 -10.53
CA ASN A 85 -10.41 9.09 -9.86
C ASN A 85 -11.07 9.38 -8.51
N PRO A 86 -10.86 8.53 -7.49
CA PRO A 86 -11.53 8.68 -6.21
C PRO A 86 -11.14 10.00 -5.54
N THR A 87 -12.14 10.81 -5.21
CA THR A 87 -11.95 12.04 -4.41
C THR A 87 -12.10 11.78 -2.91
N THR A 88 -12.78 10.70 -2.56
CA THR A 88 -13.06 10.27 -1.18
C THR A 88 -12.83 8.77 -1.05
N TYR A 89 -12.56 8.33 0.17
CA TYR A 89 -12.39 6.91 0.47
C TYR A 89 -13.26 6.52 1.65
N ASN A 90 -13.92 5.37 1.56
CA ASN A 90 -14.55 4.75 2.72
C ASN A 90 -13.44 4.18 3.62
N ILE A 91 -13.32 4.74 4.83
CA ILE A 91 -12.26 4.37 5.77
C ILE A 91 -12.42 2.94 6.27
N ASP A 92 -13.65 2.44 6.42
CA ASP A 92 -13.88 1.07 6.89
C ASP A 92 -13.52 0.03 5.83
N ASP A 93 -13.82 0.32 4.56
CA ASP A 93 -13.39 -0.52 3.44
C ASP A 93 -11.86 -0.54 3.31
N LEU A 94 -11.22 0.63 3.39
CA LEU A 94 -9.75 0.73 3.41
C LEU A 94 -9.14 -0.12 4.52
N ARG A 95 -9.69 -0.03 5.74
CA ARG A 95 -9.21 -0.83 6.88
C ARG A 95 -9.30 -2.32 6.59
N LEU A 96 -10.43 -2.76 6.07
CA LEU A 96 -10.65 -4.16 5.71
C LEU A 96 -9.64 -4.63 4.64
N TYR A 97 -9.44 -3.84 3.58
CA TYR A 97 -8.58 -4.21 2.46
C TYR A 97 -7.10 -4.24 2.85
N TYR A 98 -6.62 -3.25 3.61
CA TYR A 98 -5.26 -3.26 4.14
C TYR A 98 -5.05 -4.43 5.10
N ARG A 99 -5.96 -4.67 6.04
CA ARG A 99 -5.88 -5.81 6.97
C ARG A 99 -5.77 -7.15 6.23
N ASN A 100 -6.61 -7.38 5.23
CA ASN A 100 -6.58 -8.61 4.45
C ASN A 100 -5.28 -8.75 3.66
N THR A 101 -4.77 -7.66 3.10
CA THR A 101 -3.50 -7.65 2.37
C THR A 101 -2.30 -7.91 3.29
N ILE A 102 -2.27 -7.29 4.47
CA ILE A 102 -1.25 -7.56 5.49
C ILE A 102 -1.29 -9.03 5.90
N ARG A 103 -2.47 -9.59 6.19
CA ARG A 103 -2.63 -11.01 6.52
C ARG A 103 -2.15 -11.92 5.39
N ARG A 104 -2.41 -11.57 4.13
CA ARG A 104 -1.91 -12.32 2.97
C ARG A 104 -0.37 -12.30 2.90
N ALA A 105 0.26 -11.15 3.10
CA ALA A 105 1.72 -11.04 3.15
C ALA A 105 2.30 -11.94 4.26
N ARG A 106 1.70 -11.91 5.46
CA ARG A 106 2.08 -12.78 6.58
C ARG A 106 1.97 -14.26 6.25
N GLY A 107 0.82 -14.67 5.70
CA GLY A 107 0.58 -16.06 5.27
C GLY A 107 1.49 -16.53 4.14
N SER A 108 2.12 -15.60 3.42
CA SER A 108 3.08 -15.89 2.34
C SER A 108 4.53 -15.95 2.82
N GLY A 109 4.78 -15.85 4.13
CA GLY A 109 6.13 -15.89 4.70
C GLY A 109 6.94 -14.61 4.48
N MET A 110 6.27 -13.46 4.30
CA MET A 110 6.94 -12.16 4.23
C MET A 110 7.29 -11.71 5.66
N HIS A 111 8.55 -11.37 5.90
CA HIS A 111 9.07 -10.93 7.19
C HIS A 111 9.21 -9.41 7.28
N SER A 112 9.11 -8.71 6.16
CA SER A 112 9.06 -7.25 6.13
C SER A 112 8.00 -6.74 5.15
N ILE A 113 7.40 -5.60 5.48
CA ILE A 113 6.29 -5.04 4.72
C ILE A 113 6.41 -3.52 4.61
N ALA A 114 6.07 -2.98 3.46
CA ALA A 114 5.96 -1.56 3.23
C ALA A 114 4.54 -1.19 2.81
N LEU A 115 4.00 -0.11 3.39
CA LEU A 115 2.64 0.35 3.14
C LEU A 115 2.67 1.83 2.78
N ALA A 116 1.91 2.21 1.75
CA ALA A 116 1.78 3.60 1.32
C ALA A 116 0.30 3.99 1.27
N PRO A 117 -0.10 5.14 1.85
CA PRO A 117 -1.49 5.60 1.74
C PRO A 117 -1.80 5.99 0.27
N PRO A 118 -3.06 5.83 -0.20
CA PRO A 118 -3.46 6.42 -1.46
C PRO A 118 -3.38 7.96 -1.44
N PHE A 119 -3.27 8.53 -2.63
CA PHE A 119 -3.31 9.96 -2.87
C PHE A 119 -4.73 10.51 -2.74
N THR A 120 -4.85 11.67 -2.11
CA THR A 120 -6.08 12.47 -2.09
C THR A 120 -5.72 13.95 -2.00
N ASN A 121 -6.56 14.79 -2.58
CA ASN A 121 -6.44 16.25 -2.50
C ASN A 121 -6.92 16.82 -1.15
N SER A 122 -7.57 16.00 -0.31
CA SER A 122 -8.08 16.43 0.99
C SER A 122 -7.11 16.05 2.12
N LYS A 123 -6.55 17.06 2.80
CA LYS A 123 -5.66 16.83 3.95
C LYS A 123 -6.35 16.04 5.08
N SER A 124 -7.61 16.34 5.39
CA SER A 124 -8.37 15.65 6.44
C SER A 124 -8.69 14.20 6.08
N ALA A 125 -9.00 13.94 4.79
CA ALA A 125 -9.16 12.57 4.30
C ALA A 125 -7.82 11.81 4.37
N LEU A 126 -6.73 12.41 3.93
CA LEU A 126 -5.39 11.82 3.97
C LEU A 126 -4.98 11.45 5.40
N GLU A 127 -5.19 12.36 6.36
CA GLU A 127 -4.93 12.10 7.78
C GLU A 127 -5.77 10.93 8.29
N SER A 128 -7.06 10.88 7.96
CA SER A 128 -7.95 9.78 8.36
C SER A 128 -7.48 8.43 7.81
N ILE A 129 -7.02 8.41 6.56
CA ILE A 129 -6.46 7.24 5.88
C ILE A 129 -5.17 6.78 6.56
N ILE A 130 -4.24 7.69 6.85
CA ILE A 130 -2.97 7.38 7.53
C ILE A 130 -3.24 6.80 8.93
N ARG A 131 -4.15 7.41 9.69
CA ARG A 131 -4.56 6.89 11.01
C ARG A 131 -5.14 5.49 10.93
N ALA A 132 -5.98 5.24 9.93
CA ALA A 132 -6.55 3.91 9.68
C ALA A 132 -5.46 2.89 9.35
N LEU A 133 -4.55 3.23 8.42
CA LEU A 133 -3.45 2.36 8.00
C LEU A 133 -2.52 2.01 9.16
N ILE A 134 -2.14 2.99 9.98
CA ILE A 134 -1.30 2.78 11.18
C ILE A 134 -2.01 1.84 12.17
N LYS A 135 -3.31 2.03 12.41
CA LYS A 135 -4.11 1.16 13.28
C LYS A 135 -4.20 -0.28 12.75
N GLU A 136 -4.28 -0.48 11.44
CA GLU A 136 -4.36 -1.81 10.86
C GLU A 136 -3.02 -2.54 10.82
N VAL A 137 -1.89 -1.83 10.71
CA VAL A 137 -0.56 -2.48 10.79
C VAL A 137 -0.13 -2.74 12.22
N ARG A 138 -0.57 -1.92 13.19
CA ARG A 138 -0.25 -2.04 14.63
C ARG A 138 -0.32 -3.48 15.17
N PRO A 139 -1.40 -4.27 15.03
CA PRO A 139 -1.48 -5.64 15.56
C PRO A 139 -0.55 -6.64 14.84
N HIS A 140 0.22 -6.18 13.86
CA HIS A 140 1.11 -6.97 13.04
C HIS A 140 2.58 -6.53 13.14
N VAL A 141 2.88 -5.43 13.85
CA VAL A 141 4.24 -4.90 13.97
C VAL A 141 5.21 -5.93 14.53
N ASP A 142 4.85 -6.65 15.58
CA ASP A 142 5.73 -7.67 16.18
C ASP A 142 5.91 -8.94 15.33
N PHE A 143 5.09 -9.13 14.30
CA PHE A 143 5.26 -10.25 13.38
C PHE A 143 6.32 -9.96 12.31
N PHE A 144 6.41 -8.71 11.86
CA PHE A 144 7.37 -8.31 10.84
C PHE A 144 8.67 -7.85 11.51
N ASP A 145 9.82 -8.24 10.97
CA ASP A 145 11.11 -7.70 11.37
C ASP A 145 11.18 -6.20 11.10
N LYS A 146 10.59 -5.76 9.97
CA LYS A 146 10.50 -4.36 9.55
C LYS A 146 9.16 -4.01 8.96
N VAL A 147 8.58 -2.89 9.42
CA VAL A 147 7.39 -2.26 8.85
C VAL A 147 7.77 -0.87 8.33
N TYR A 148 7.64 -0.64 7.04
CA TYR A 148 7.89 0.66 6.42
C TYR A 148 6.57 1.39 6.18
N LEU A 149 6.44 2.59 6.74
CA LEU A 149 5.39 3.54 6.42
C LEU A 149 5.92 4.51 5.36
N LEU A 150 5.52 4.29 4.12
CA LEU A 150 6.08 4.99 2.97
C LEU A 150 5.40 6.33 2.73
N TYR A 151 6.20 7.37 2.46
CA TYR A 151 5.72 8.69 2.07
C TYR A 151 6.20 9.09 0.66
N TYR A 152 5.34 9.76 -0.10
CA TYR A 152 5.65 10.35 -1.41
C TYR A 152 5.69 11.88 -1.40
N SER A 153 5.29 12.53 -0.29
CA SER A 153 5.38 13.98 -0.13
C SER A 153 5.73 14.35 1.32
N ALA A 154 6.21 15.58 1.53
CA ALA A 154 6.48 16.10 2.87
C ALA A 154 5.22 16.09 3.75
N LEU A 155 4.06 16.44 3.18
CA LEU A 155 2.78 16.39 3.88
C LEU A 155 2.46 14.97 4.40
N VAL A 156 2.63 13.95 3.55
CA VAL A 156 2.39 12.55 3.95
C VAL A 156 3.35 12.13 5.06
N ARG A 157 4.64 12.47 4.94
CA ARG A 157 5.64 12.20 5.98
C ARG A 157 5.22 12.81 7.31
N ASP A 158 4.89 14.10 7.30
CA ASP A 158 4.58 14.83 8.52
C ASP A 158 3.30 14.28 9.19
N LEU A 159 2.29 13.89 8.41
CA LEU A 159 1.08 13.23 8.91
C LEU A 159 1.35 11.81 9.45
N ILE A 160 2.27 11.05 8.86
CA ILE A 160 2.69 9.74 9.42
C ILE A 160 3.38 9.99 10.76
N MET A 161 4.37 10.89 10.79
CA MET A 161 5.15 11.20 11.99
C MET A 161 4.25 11.67 13.15
N SER A 162 3.25 12.51 12.87
CA SER A 162 2.31 13.01 13.89
C SER A 162 1.36 11.94 14.44
N ASN A 163 1.31 10.75 13.83
CA ASN A 163 0.40 9.67 14.22
C ASN A 163 1.14 8.39 14.64
N LEU A 164 2.47 8.40 14.76
CA LEU A 164 3.26 7.24 15.18
C LEU A 164 2.93 6.75 16.60
N GLU A 165 2.42 7.62 17.47
CA GLU A 165 1.96 7.25 18.80
C GLU A 165 0.86 6.18 18.79
N LEU A 166 0.08 6.09 17.70
CA LEU A 166 -0.96 5.08 17.52
C LEU A 166 -0.39 3.66 17.43
N LEU A 167 0.93 3.49 17.25
CA LEU A 167 1.61 2.19 17.25
C LEU A 167 1.90 1.66 18.65
N LYS A 168 1.85 2.49 19.70
CA LYS A 168 2.12 2.06 21.07
C LYS A 168 1.13 0.98 21.53
N PRO A 169 1.50 0.05 22.44
CA PRO A 169 0.58 -0.85 23.11
C PRO A 169 -0.55 -0.08 23.83
N LEU A 170 -1.72 -0.72 23.96
CA LEU A 170 -2.89 -0.15 24.63
C LEU A 170 -2.75 -0.42 26.13
#